data_AF-X1S0D1-F1
#
_entry.id   AF-X1S0D1-F1
#
_cell.length_a   1.000
_cell.length_b   1.000
_cell.length_c   1.000
_cell.angle_alpha   90.00
_cell.angle_beta   90.00
_cell.angle_gamma   90.00
#
_symmetry.space_group_name_H-M   'P 1'
#
loop_
_entity.id
_entity.type
_entity.pdbx_description
1 polymer ?
#
loop_
_entity_poly.entity_id
_entity_poly.type
_entity_poly.pdbx_seq_one_letter_code
_entity_poly.pdbx_strand_id
1 'polypeptide(L)' 'MAIVRANVIALMRGAFRRGQSVGSFMRAMREKGLTYRRGDMLADWR' A
#
# COMPACT_ATOMS: atom_id res chain seq x y z
N MET A 1 -13.60 -1.64 5.33
CA MET A 1 -12.12 -1.72 5.20
C MET A 1 -11.60 -2.74 4.17
N ALA A 2 -12.35 -3.77 3.78
CA ALA A 2 -11.89 -4.75 2.78
C ALA A 2 -11.57 -4.15 1.40
N ILE A 3 -12.37 -3.17 0.93
CA ILE A 3 -12.17 -2.52 -0.38
C ILE A 3 -10.87 -1.71 -0.43
N VAL A 4 -10.56 -0.94 0.63
CA VAL A 4 -9.33 -0.16 0.73
C VAL A 4 -8.11 -1.07 0.73
N ARG A 5 -8.17 -2.18 1.48
CA ARG A 5 -7.12 -3.21 1.54
C ARG A 5 -6.84 -3.82 0.16
N ALA A 6 -7.89 -4.24 -0.57
CA ALA A 6 -7.75 -4.79 -1.91
C ALA A 6 -7.11 -3.79 -2.90
N ASN A 7 -7.52 -2.52 -2.84
CA ASN A 7 -6.93 -1.46 -3.66
C ASN A 7 -5.46 -1.22 -3.34
N VAL A 8 -5.10 -1.16 -2.06
CA VAL A 8 -3.71 -0.96 -1.62
C VAL A 8 -2.83 -2.12 -2.07
N ILE A 9 -3.27 -3.38 -1.92
CA ILE A 9 -2.53 -4.57 -2.37
C ILE A 9 -2.30 -4.55 -3.88
N ALA A 10 -3.32 -4.19 -4.68
CA ALA A 10 -3.20 -4.07 -6.13
C ALA A 10 -2.17 -3.00 -6.54
N LEU A 11 -2.19 -1.84 -5.88
CA LEU A 11 -1.25 -0.75 -6.11
C LEU A 11 0.17 -1.09 -5.64
N MET A 12 0.30 -1.86 -4.56
CA MET A 12 1.57 -2.31 -3.98
C MET A 12 2.39 -3.12 -4.96
N ARG A 13 1.77 -4.10 -5.65
CA ARG A 13 2.44 -4.92 -6.66
C ARG A 13 3.10 -4.06 -7.76
N GLY A 14 2.38 -3.05 -8.26
CA GLY A 14 2.91 -2.13 -9.26
C GLY A 14 3.98 -1.19 -8.72
N ALA A 15 3.81 -0.69 -7.50
CA ALA A 15 4.78 0.17 -6.82
C ALA A 15 6.12 -0.53 -6.59
N PHE A 16 6.10 -1.74 -6.03
CA PHE A 16 7.32 -2.46 -5.69
C PHE A 16 8.02 -3.06 -6.90
N ARG A 17 7.28 -3.48 -7.94
CA ARG A 17 7.89 -3.86 -9.22
C ARG A 17 8.67 -2.69 -9.87
N ARG A 18 8.28 -1.44 -9.61
CA ARG A 18 9.00 -0.24 -10.06
C ARG A 18 10.12 0.19 -9.11
N GLY A 19 10.40 -0.57 -8.06
CA GLY A 19 11.43 -0.24 -7.06
C GLY A 19 11.01 0.87 -6.09
N GLN A 20 9.72 1.20 -5.99
CA GLN A 20 9.26 2.22 -5.04
C GLN A 20 9.47 1.75 -3.60
N SER A 21 10.06 2.60 -2.77
CA SER A 21 10.24 2.31 -1.35
C SER A 21 8.92 2.34 -0.57
N VAL A 22 8.83 1.51 0.47
CA VAL A 22 7.62 1.38 1.31
C VAL A 22 7.17 2.72 1.88
N GLY A 23 8.10 3.56 2.33
CA GLY A 23 7.80 4.89 2.88
C GLY A 23 7.19 5.84 1.83
N SER A 24 7.73 5.83 0.61
CA SER A 24 7.19 6.61 -0.51
C SER A 24 5.79 6.13 -0.90
N PHE A 25 5.59 4.82 -0.97
CA PHE A 25 4.28 4.21 -1.24
C PHE A 25 3.23 4.62 -0.18
N MET A 26 3.57 4.48 1.11
CA MET A 26 2.67 4.85 2.22
C MET A 26 2.28 6.33 2.17
N ARG A 27 3.23 7.21 1.84
CA ARG A 27 2.96 8.64 1.67
C ARG A 27 1.99 8.89 0.50
N ALA A 28 2.21 8.25 -0.64
CA ALA A 28 1.33 8.35 -1.80
C ALA A 28 -0.09 7.80 -1.51
N MET A 29 -0.20 6.74 -0.71
CA MET A 29 -1.50 6.20 -0.29
C MET A 29 -2.23 7.16 0.65
N ARG A 30 -1.51 7.80 1.58
CA ARG A 30 -2.07 8.84 2.46
C ARG A 30 -2.59 10.04 1.66
N GLU A 31 -1.85 10.51 0.67
CA GLU A 31 -2.25 11.59 -0.24
C GLU A 31 -3.50 11.23 -1.06
N LYS A 32 -3.68 9.95 -1.39
CA LYS A 32 -4.88 9.42 -2.08
C LYS A 32 -6.06 9.16 -1.13
N GLY A 33 -5.95 9.43 0.16
CA GLY A 33 -6.96 9.11 1.17
C GLY A 33 -7.07 7.61 1.50
N LEU A 34 -6.21 6.77 0.90
CA LEU A 34 -6.14 5.33 1.14
C LEU A 34 -5.26 5.07 2.37
N THR A 35 -5.80 5.40 3.54
CA THR A 35 -5.04 5.19 4.79
C THR A 35 -5.12 3.71 5.18
N TYR A 36 -3.97 3.06 5.19
CA TYR A 36 -3.85 1.64 5.54
C TYR A 36 -2.76 1.47 6.60
N ARG A 37 -3.01 0.62 7.61
CA ARG A 37 -2.08 0.44 8.72
C ARG A 37 -0.85 -0.32 8.19
N ARG A 38 0.34 0.22 8.45
CA ARG A 38 1.61 -0.35 7.96
C ARG A 38 1.77 -1.83 8.33
N GLY A 39 1.42 -2.21 9.56
CA GLY A 39 1.52 -3.59 10.03
C GLY A 39 0.67 -4.54 9.21
N ASP A 40 -0.61 -4.21 9.03
CA ASP A 40 -1.56 -5.01 8.25
C ASP A 40 -1.12 -5.10 6.77
N MET A 41 -0.64 -3.99 6.21
CA MET A 41 -0.08 -3.92 4.86
C MET A 41 1.12 -4.84 4.65
N LEU A 42 2.05 -4.88 5.60
CA LEU A 42 3.22 -5.75 5.52
C LEU A 42 2.85 -7.21 5.74
N ALA A 43 1.86 -7.49 6.59
CA ALA A 43 1.32 -8.83 6.78
C ALA A 43 0.61 -9.34 5.51
N ASP A 44 -0.08 -8.48 4.76
CA ASP A 44 -0.69 -8.79 3.46
C ASP A 44 0.28 -9.02 2.32
N TRP A 45 1.46 -8.41 2.43
CA TRP A 45 2.49 -8.52 1.42
C TRP A 45 3.31 -9.81 1.54
N ARG A 46 3.46 -10.31 2.76
CA ARG A 46 4.24 -11.52 3.06
C ARG A 46 3.51 -12.77 2.58
#